data_AF-A0AAE4YUL5-F1
#
_entry.id   AF-A0AAE4YUL5-F1
#
_cell.length_a   1.000
_cell.length_b   1.000
_cell.length_c   1.000
_cell.angle_alpha   90.00
_cell.angle_beta   90.00
_cell.angle_gamma   90.00
#
_symmetry.space_group_name_H-M   'P 1'
#
loop_
_entity.id
_entity.type
_entity.pdbx_description
1 polymer ?
#
loop_
_entity_poly.entity_id
_entity_poly.type
_entity_poly.pdbx_seq_one_letter_code
_entity_poly.pdbx_strand_id
1 'polypeptide(L)'
;MKFRDRIGEFDAAWAALTATATVVIALVAKMVAPPPTLWREAAQVPYVLEFIVIIILSASMAGRKPDLETNFKWVLPLVLALVCTVAYYVLTTQFSCPFTDNRMAIGWAYLPTAAEYIARNPGQDCSLLIADYIGNTNMIWPAYQIIIMWLFIYFAYVLAVAFAAMTVVRAIQHVLIK
;
A
#
# COMPACT_ATOMS: atom_id res chain seq x y z
N MET A 1 28.16 -13.46 32.58
CA MET A 1 26.95 -13.16 31.76
C MET A 1 26.60 -14.39 30.96
N LYS A 2 25.37 -14.89 31.07
CA LYS A 2 24.96 -16.18 30.47
C LYS A 2 24.66 -15.97 28.99
N PHE A 3 25.00 -16.95 28.16
CA PHE A 3 24.77 -16.96 26.70
C PHE A 3 23.32 -16.59 26.30
N ARG A 4 22.36 -16.89 27.18
CA ARG A 4 20.94 -16.57 27.04
C ARG A 4 20.62 -15.07 27.10
N ASP A 5 21.41 -14.28 27.83
CA ASP A 5 21.23 -12.83 27.95
C ASP A 5 21.62 -12.14 26.63
N ARG A 6 22.71 -12.58 25.99
CA ARG A 6 23.15 -12.07 24.68
C ARG A 6 22.18 -12.39 23.54
N ILE A 7 21.50 -13.54 23.58
CA ILE A 7 20.48 -13.90 22.59
C ILE A 7 19.29 -12.95 22.71
N GLY A 8 18.83 -12.67 23.93
CA GLY A 8 17.72 -11.74 24.17
C GLY A 8 18.02 -10.31 23.72
N GLU A 9 19.24 -9.82 23.98
CA GLU A 9 19.69 -8.50 23.48
C GLU A 9 19.74 -8.44 21.96
N PHE A 10 20.23 -9.52 21.31
CA PHE A 10 20.29 -9.59 19.86
C PHE A 10 18.89 -9.62 19.22
N ASP A 11 17.96 -10.38 19.79
CA ASP A 11 16.59 -10.47 19.27
C ASP A 11 15.84 -9.14 19.48
N ALA A 12 16.08 -8.43 20.59
CA ALA A 12 15.54 -7.10 20.83
C ALA A 12 16.12 -6.06 19.86
N ALA A 13 17.43 -6.08 19.62
CA ALA A 13 18.08 -5.21 18.64
C ALA A 13 17.59 -5.47 17.21
N TRP A 14 17.35 -6.75 16.87
CA TRP A 14 16.78 -7.15 15.59
C TRP A 14 15.35 -6.65 15.40
N ALA A 15 14.51 -6.79 16.43
CA ALA A 15 13.16 -6.23 16.44
C ALA A 15 13.16 -4.70 16.31
N ALA A 16 14.09 -4.01 16.97
CA ALA A 16 14.22 -2.56 16.87
C ALA A 16 14.63 -2.10 15.46
N LEU A 17 15.60 -2.79 14.83
CA LEU A 17 16.05 -2.49 13.46
C LEU A 17 14.92 -2.70 12.44
N THR A 18 14.22 -3.83 12.54
CA THR A 18 13.09 -4.16 11.64
C THR A 18 11.94 -3.18 11.78
N ALA A 19 11.58 -2.81 13.01
CA ALA A 19 10.57 -1.78 13.27
C ALA A 19 10.97 -0.42 12.69
N THR A 20 12.22 0.00 12.89
CA THR A 20 12.72 1.29 12.38
C THR A 20 12.72 1.32 10.84
N ALA A 21 13.24 0.28 10.19
CA ALA A 21 13.24 0.18 8.73
C ALA A 21 11.80 0.20 8.17
N THR A 22 10.90 -0.54 8.81
CA THR A 22 9.47 -0.57 8.47
C THR A 22 8.85 0.82 8.56
N VAL A 23 9.08 1.55 9.66
CA VAL A 23 8.56 2.91 9.86
C VAL A 23 9.05 3.85 8.77
N VAL A 24 10.36 3.85 8.48
CA VAL A 24 10.95 4.71 7.45
C VAL A 24 10.35 4.40 6.08
N ILE A 25 10.23 3.12 5.73
CA ILE A 25 9.71 2.70 4.42
C ILE A 25 8.22 3.01 4.29
N ALA A 26 7.44 2.83 5.35
CA ALA A 26 6.02 3.21 5.37
C ALA A 26 5.84 4.73 5.16
N LEU A 27 6.70 5.55 5.77
CA LEU A 27 6.69 7.02 5.57
C LEU A 27 7.07 7.39 4.13
N VAL A 28 8.14 6.82 3.60
CA VAL A 28 8.59 7.07 2.22
C VAL A 28 7.52 6.62 1.22
N ALA A 29 6.95 5.42 1.41
CA ALA A 29 5.90 4.91 0.54
C ALA A 29 4.69 5.85 0.48
N LYS A 30 4.26 6.38 1.64
CA LYS A 30 3.15 7.31 1.72
C LYS A 30 3.43 8.64 0.99
N MET A 31 4.67 9.11 1.02
CA MET A 31 5.08 10.35 0.33
C MET A 31 5.19 10.16 -1.19
N VAL A 32 5.68 9.00 -1.63
CA VAL A 32 5.94 8.73 -3.05
C VAL A 32 4.67 8.28 -3.77
N ALA A 33 3.86 7.45 -3.13
CA ALA A 33 2.71 6.80 -3.74
C ALA A 33 1.60 6.59 -2.70
N PRO A 34 0.88 7.65 -2.29
CA PRO A 34 -0.21 7.52 -1.35
C PRO A 34 -1.31 6.63 -1.94
N PRO A 35 -1.91 5.72 -1.14
CA PRO A 35 -3.03 4.94 -1.61
C PRO A 35 -4.22 5.85 -1.94
N PRO A 36 -5.07 5.45 -2.90
CA PRO A 36 -6.22 6.25 -3.27
C PRO A 36 -7.19 6.36 -2.09
N THR A 37 -7.88 7.49 -2.01
CA THR A 37 -8.94 7.71 -1.04
C THR A 37 -10.25 7.09 -1.54
N LEU A 38 -11.20 6.91 -0.63
CA LEU A 38 -12.61 6.70 -0.99
C LEU A 38 -13.22 8.00 -1.55
N TRP A 39 -14.55 8.15 -1.51
CA TRP A 39 -15.23 9.40 -1.85
C TRP A 39 -15.01 10.48 -0.77
N ARG A 40 -15.24 11.75 -1.14
CA ARG A 40 -15.00 12.92 -0.28
C ARG A 40 -15.67 12.85 1.10
N GLU A 41 -16.89 12.31 1.14
CA GLU A 41 -17.70 12.21 2.37
C GLU A 41 -17.55 10.88 3.12
N ALA A 42 -16.76 9.94 2.60
CA ALA A 42 -16.46 8.73 3.35
C ALA A 42 -15.67 9.13 4.59
N ALA A 43 -16.00 8.56 5.75
CA ALA A 43 -15.12 8.63 6.91
C ALA A 43 -13.76 8.08 6.49
N GLN A 44 -12.80 8.96 6.23
CA GLN A 44 -11.47 8.57 5.83
C GLN A 44 -10.88 7.76 6.98
N VAL A 45 -10.29 6.60 6.67
CA VAL A 45 -9.55 5.84 7.67
C VAL A 45 -8.51 6.80 8.27
N PRO A 46 -8.50 7.01 9.60
CA PRO A 46 -7.55 7.92 10.20
C PRO A 46 -6.14 7.50 9.79
N TYR A 47 -5.33 8.44 9.33
CA TYR A 47 -3.95 8.18 8.88
C TYR A 47 -3.12 7.38 9.88
N VAL A 48 -3.42 7.52 11.17
CA VAL A 48 -2.79 6.78 12.27
C VAL A 48 -3.13 5.29 12.20
N LEU A 49 -4.37 4.92 11.88
CA LEU A 49 -4.82 3.53 11.82
C LEU A 49 -4.19 2.79 10.65
N GLU A 50 -4.12 3.44 9.48
CA GLU A 50 -3.41 2.95 8.30
C GLU A 50 -1.93 2.70 8.61
N PHE A 51 -1.28 3.68 9.24
CA PHE A 51 0.13 3.57 9.63
C PHE A 51 0.39 2.42 10.62
N ILE A 52 -0.48 2.24 11.61
CA ILE A 52 -0.38 1.13 12.58
C ILE A 52 -0.51 -0.21 11.87
N VAL A 53 -1.48 -0.37 10.96
CA VAL A 53 -1.68 -1.62 10.21
C VAL A 53 -0.45 -1.97 9.37
N ILE A 54 0.11 -0.98 8.66
CA ILE A 54 1.33 -1.16 7.86
C ILE A 54 2.51 -1.58 8.73
N ILE A 55 2.71 -0.94 9.88
CA ILE A 55 3.80 -1.28 10.80
C ILE A 55 3.64 -2.69 11.34
N ILE A 56 2.46 -3.05 11.85
CA ILE A 56 2.23 -4.36 12.46
C ILE A 56 2.45 -5.47 11.42
N LEU A 57 1.89 -5.32 10.22
CA LEU A 57 2.04 -6.32 9.15
C LEU A 57 3.50 -6.43 8.72
N SER A 58 4.14 -5.32 8.40
CA SER A 58 5.53 -5.31 7.95
C SER A 58 6.49 -5.82 9.02
N ALA A 59 6.31 -5.45 10.29
CA ALA A 59 7.11 -5.95 11.41
C ALA A 59 6.90 -7.45 11.65
N SER A 60 5.66 -7.95 11.53
CA SER A 60 5.37 -9.38 11.69
C SER A 60 6.01 -10.24 10.58
N MET A 61 6.10 -9.70 9.36
CA MET A 61 6.71 -10.38 8.22
C MET A 61 8.24 -10.25 8.22
N ALA A 62 8.78 -9.09 8.59
CA ALA A 62 10.22 -8.81 8.61
C ALA A 62 10.92 -9.26 9.89
N GLY A 63 10.21 -9.36 11.02
CA GLY A 63 10.74 -9.74 12.32
C GLY A 63 11.12 -11.21 12.45
N ARG A 64 10.71 -12.08 11.50
CA ARG A 64 11.15 -13.48 11.47
C ARG A 64 12.61 -13.53 11.06
N LYS A 65 13.48 -13.95 11.99
CA LYS A 65 14.90 -14.20 11.75
C LYS A 65 15.04 -15.15 10.56
N PRO A 66 15.66 -14.74 9.44
CA PRO A 66 15.81 -15.61 8.30
C PRO A 66 16.88 -16.67 8.57
N ASP A 67 16.60 -17.92 8.24
CA ASP A 67 17.63 -18.96 8.14
C ASP A 67 18.63 -18.58 7.04
N LEU A 68 19.89 -18.40 7.45
CA LEU A 68 21.02 -17.94 6.63
C LEU A 68 21.41 -18.91 5.50
N GLU A 69 20.84 -20.11 5.42
CA GLU A 69 21.39 -21.21 4.63
C GLU A 69 21.10 -21.18 3.12
N THR A 70 20.35 -20.21 2.58
CA THR A 70 20.00 -20.24 1.14
C THR A 70 19.98 -18.87 0.47
N ASN A 71 20.97 -18.63 -0.40
CA ASN A 71 21.08 -17.43 -1.27
C ASN A 71 19.79 -17.12 -2.06
N PHE A 72 19.03 -18.15 -2.44
CA PHE A 72 17.76 -18.00 -3.17
C PHE A 72 16.68 -17.25 -2.36
N LYS A 73 16.71 -17.35 -1.03
CA LYS A 73 15.70 -16.71 -0.17
C LYS A 73 15.85 -15.19 -0.16
N TRP A 74 17.02 -14.62 -0.45
CA TRP A 74 17.21 -13.16 -0.45
C TRP A 74 16.51 -12.45 -1.62
N VAL A 75 16.45 -13.11 -2.79
CA VAL A 75 15.87 -12.53 -4.01
C VAL A 75 14.33 -12.55 -3.97
N LEU A 76 13.73 -13.52 -3.28
CA LEU A 76 12.27 -13.67 -3.22
C LEU A 76 11.52 -12.42 -2.72
N PRO A 77 11.84 -11.79 -1.57
CA PRO A 77 11.14 -10.59 -1.12
C PRO A 77 11.35 -9.40 -2.06
N LEU A 78 12.50 -9.30 -2.73
CA LEU A 78 12.75 -8.27 -3.74
C LEU A 78 11.82 -8.43 -4.94
N VAL A 79 11.69 -9.67 -5.45
CA VAL A 79 10.79 -9.98 -6.57
C VAL A 79 9.34 -9.73 -6.17
N LEU A 80 8.93 -10.16 -4.97
CA LEU A 80 7.58 -9.93 -4.46
C LEU A 80 7.30 -8.43 -4.26
N ALA A 81 8.26 -7.67 -3.74
CA ALA A 81 8.15 -6.21 -3.63
C ALA A 81 7.91 -5.59 -5.01
N LEU A 82 8.72 -5.96 -6.01
CA LEU A 82 8.58 -5.45 -7.37
C LEU A 82 7.22 -5.80 -7.98
N VAL A 83 6.79 -7.06 -7.87
CA VAL A 83 5.50 -7.52 -8.39
C VAL A 83 4.34 -6.78 -7.72
N CYS A 84 4.36 -6.65 -6.39
CA CYS A 84 3.33 -5.93 -5.65
C CYS A 84 3.32 -4.44 -5.97
N THR A 85 4.48 -3.80 -6.13
CA THR A 85 4.58 -2.39 -6.54
C THR A 85 4.01 -2.19 -7.94
N VAL A 86 4.37 -3.02 -8.91
CA VAL A 86 3.83 -2.95 -10.27
C VAL A 86 2.32 -3.19 -10.25
N ALA A 87 1.85 -4.20 -9.53
CA ALA A 87 0.42 -4.47 -9.38
C ALA A 87 -0.32 -3.28 -8.77
N TYR A 88 0.22 -2.67 -7.71
CA TYR A 88 -0.35 -1.46 -7.11
C TYR A 88 -0.45 -0.31 -8.11
N TYR A 89 0.60 -0.04 -8.90
CA TYR A 89 0.55 1.03 -9.90
C TYR A 89 -0.48 0.73 -11.00
N VAL A 90 -0.51 -0.49 -11.54
CA VAL A 90 -1.49 -0.88 -12.57
C VAL A 90 -2.91 -0.73 -12.03
N LEU A 91 -3.19 -1.26 -10.84
CA LEU A 91 -4.51 -1.16 -10.22
C LEU A 91 -4.89 0.29 -9.93
N THR A 92 -3.95 1.10 -9.45
CA THR A 92 -4.18 2.53 -9.20
C THR A 92 -4.45 3.26 -10.51
N THR A 93 -3.74 2.98 -11.60
CA THR A 93 -4.00 3.64 -12.89
C THR A 93 -5.35 3.26 -13.50
N GLN A 94 -5.81 2.02 -13.30
CA GLN A 94 -7.07 1.53 -13.88
C GLN A 94 -8.31 1.83 -13.02
N PHE A 95 -8.15 1.76 -11.69
CA PHE A 95 -9.26 1.83 -10.73
C PHE A 95 -9.15 3.03 -9.78
N SER A 96 -8.39 4.05 -10.14
CA SER A 96 -8.47 5.35 -9.47
C SER A 96 -8.30 6.49 -10.45
N CYS A 97 -8.92 7.62 -10.12
CA CYS A 97 -8.84 8.83 -10.92
C CYS A 97 -8.28 10.01 -10.12
N PRO A 98 -7.51 10.90 -10.76
CA PRO A 98 -6.99 12.09 -10.09
C PRO A 98 -8.15 13.04 -9.74
N PHE A 99 -8.17 13.50 -8.50
CA PHE A 99 -9.09 14.51 -8.00
C PHE A 99 -8.38 15.35 -6.94
N THR A 100 -8.29 16.66 -7.18
CA THR A 100 -7.44 17.59 -6.41
C THR A 100 -5.98 17.11 -6.34
N ASP A 101 -5.41 16.98 -5.14
CA ASP A 101 -4.01 16.56 -4.92
C ASP A 101 -3.86 15.04 -4.74
N ASN A 102 -4.97 14.29 -4.77
CA ASN A 102 -5.00 12.87 -4.49
C ASN A 102 -5.66 12.08 -5.63
N ARG A 103 -5.71 10.76 -5.48
CA ARG A 103 -6.46 9.87 -6.36
C ARG A 103 -7.64 9.28 -5.60
N MET A 104 -8.80 9.20 -6.23
CA MET A 104 -9.99 8.57 -5.67
C MET A 104 -10.24 7.22 -6.33
N ALA A 105 -10.55 6.20 -5.54
CA ALA A 105 -10.93 4.89 -6.05
C ALA A 105 -12.24 4.98 -6.85
N ILE A 106 -12.32 4.24 -7.96
CA ILE A 106 -13.48 4.18 -8.84
C ILE A 106 -13.98 2.74 -8.99
N GLY A 107 -15.24 2.60 -9.43
CA GLY A 107 -15.81 1.31 -9.81
C GLY A 107 -15.54 0.96 -11.27
N TRP A 108 -15.98 -0.21 -11.68
CA TRP A 108 -15.84 -0.70 -13.06
C TRP A 108 -17.11 -0.50 -13.90
N ALA A 109 -18.27 -0.32 -13.26
CA ALA A 109 -19.53 -0.10 -13.96
C ALA A 109 -20.19 1.21 -13.51
N TYR A 110 -20.58 2.05 -14.47
CA TYR A 110 -21.31 3.28 -14.21
C TYR A 110 -22.74 3.01 -13.76
N LEU A 111 -23.26 3.86 -12.88
CA LEU A 111 -24.69 3.95 -12.62
C LEU A 111 -25.44 4.46 -13.86
N PRO A 112 -26.73 4.14 -14.04
CA PRO A 112 -27.49 4.53 -15.24
C PRO A 112 -27.44 6.05 -15.51
N THR A 113 -27.58 6.86 -14.46
CA THR A 113 -27.53 8.32 -14.53
C THR A 113 -26.17 8.84 -15.01
N ALA A 114 -25.08 8.22 -14.55
CA ALA A 114 -23.72 8.58 -14.97
C ALA A 114 -23.42 8.08 -16.39
N ALA A 115 -23.91 6.90 -16.77
CA ALA A 115 -23.78 6.38 -18.12
C ALA A 115 -24.46 7.30 -19.16
N GLU A 116 -25.66 7.81 -18.86
CA GLU A 116 -26.35 8.80 -19.70
C GLU A 116 -25.56 10.12 -19.78
N TYR A 117 -24.99 10.57 -18.66
CA TYR A 117 -24.19 11.79 -18.62
C TYR A 117 -22.92 11.68 -19.50
N ILE A 118 -22.20 10.56 -19.41
CA ILE A 118 -21.01 10.28 -20.22
C ILE A 118 -21.37 10.14 -21.70
N ALA A 119 -22.49 9.50 -22.02
CA ALA A 119 -22.95 9.38 -23.40
C ALA A 119 -23.25 10.74 -24.05
N ARG A 120 -23.68 11.74 -23.25
CA ARG A 120 -23.90 13.12 -23.73
C ARG A 120 -22.62 13.94 -23.79
N ASN A 121 -21.57 13.55 -23.09
CA ASN A 121 -20.29 14.26 -23.01
C ASN A 121 -19.12 13.33 -23.39
N PRO A 122 -19.07 12.84 -24.65
CA PRO A 122 -18.00 11.96 -25.08
C PRO A 122 -16.64 12.67 -25.03
N GLY A 123 -15.64 12.02 -24.42
CA GLY A 123 -14.28 12.57 -24.28
C GLY A 123 -14.02 13.29 -22.96
N GLN A 124 -14.97 13.28 -22.02
CA GLN A 124 -14.75 13.83 -20.70
C GLN A 124 -13.80 12.96 -19.87
N ASP A 125 -12.72 13.56 -19.37
CA ASP A 125 -11.76 12.89 -18.49
C ASP A 125 -12.39 12.52 -17.15
N CYS A 126 -11.91 11.42 -16.56
CA CYS A 126 -12.42 10.93 -15.28
C CYS A 126 -12.29 11.97 -14.13
N SER A 127 -11.27 12.82 -14.16
CA SER A 127 -11.10 13.91 -13.19
C SER A 127 -12.22 14.95 -13.28
N LEU A 128 -12.60 15.33 -14.50
CA LEU A 128 -13.69 16.25 -14.77
C LEU A 128 -15.03 15.63 -14.38
N LEU A 129 -15.23 14.35 -14.70
CA LEU A 129 -16.41 13.62 -14.27
C LEU A 129 -16.56 13.63 -12.74
N ILE A 130 -15.49 13.37 -11.98
CA ILE A 130 -15.56 13.42 -10.51
C ILE A 130 -15.82 14.84 -10.01
N ALA A 131 -15.26 15.86 -10.67
CA ALA A 131 -15.47 17.27 -10.33
C ALA A 131 -16.92 17.70 -10.49
N ASP A 132 -17.60 17.25 -11.55
CA ASP A 132 -19.01 17.60 -11.79
C ASP A 132 -19.96 17.00 -10.74
N TYR A 133 -19.57 15.89 -10.13
CA TYR A 133 -20.28 15.28 -8.99
C TYR A 133 -19.68 15.71 -7.63
N ILE A 134 -18.92 16.81 -7.58
CA ILE A 134 -18.38 17.45 -6.36
C ILE A 134 -17.46 16.50 -5.54
N GLY A 135 -16.88 15.48 -6.18
CA GLY A 135 -16.07 14.47 -5.51
C GLY A 135 -16.87 13.33 -4.88
N ASN A 136 -18.17 13.24 -5.16
CA ASN A 136 -19.02 12.15 -4.69
C ASN A 136 -19.07 11.00 -5.71
N THR A 137 -18.10 10.10 -5.62
CA THR A 137 -17.98 8.97 -6.56
C THR A 137 -19.11 7.93 -6.42
N ASN A 138 -19.86 7.92 -5.31
CA ASN A 138 -20.99 7.00 -5.13
C ASN A 138 -22.20 7.32 -6.02
N MET A 139 -22.23 8.51 -6.62
CA MET A 139 -23.25 8.93 -7.58
C MET A 139 -22.89 8.52 -9.01
N ILE A 140 -21.62 8.13 -9.23
CA ILE A 140 -21.09 7.75 -10.53
C ILE A 140 -20.97 6.23 -10.63
N TRP A 141 -20.44 5.58 -9.58
CA TRP A 141 -20.27 4.13 -9.49
C TRP A 141 -20.97 3.58 -8.23
N PRO A 142 -21.40 2.31 -8.24
CA PRO A 142 -21.95 1.68 -7.05
C PRO A 142 -20.94 1.66 -5.90
N ALA A 143 -21.38 2.06 -4.70
CA ALA A 143 -20.51 2.16 -3.52
C ALA A 143 -19.76 0.86 -3.18
N TYR A 144 -20.41 -0.30 -3.35
CA TYR A 144 -19.77 -1.60 -3.09
C TYR A 144 -18.58 -1.86 -4.02
N GLN A 145 -18.64 -1.40 -5.28
CA GLN A 145 -17.54 -1.57 -6.24
C GLN A 145 -16.34 -0.72 -5.83
N ILE A 146 -16.60 0.53 -5.43
CA ILE A 146 -15.57 1.46 -4.96
C ILE A 146 -14.86 0.88 -3.74
N ILE A 147 -15.61 0.36 -2.76
CA ILE A 147 -15.04 -0.23 -1.55
C ILE A 147 -14.18 -1.46 -1.89
N ILE A 148 -14.66 -2.36 -2.75
CA ILE A 148 -13.91 -3.57 -3.14
C ILE A 148 -12.61 -3.19 -3.86
N MET A 149 -12.67 -2.26 -4.82
CA MET A 149 -11.48 -1.80 -5.54
C MET A 149 -10.51 -1.08 -4.62
N TRP A 150 -11.01 -0.21 -3.75
CA TRP A 150 -10.21 0.48 -2.74
C TRP A 150 -9.48 -0.51 -1.83
N LEU A 151 -10.18 -1.52 -1.29
CA LEU A 151 -9.58 -2.57 -0.46
C LEU A 151 -8.51 -3.35 -1.22
N PHE A 152 -8.75 -3.65 -2.49
CA PHE A 152 -7.81 -4.41 -3.32
C PHE A 152 -6.53 -3.61 -3.59
N ILE A 153 -6.66 -2.33 -3.95
CA ILE A 153 -5.52 -1.42 -4.15
C ILE A 153 -4.77 -1.21 -2.83
N TYR A 154 -5.50 -0.98 -1.74
CA TYR A 154 -4.92 -0.79 -0.41
C TYR A 154 -4.15 -2.04 0.05
N PHE A 155 -4.70 -3.23 -0.18
CA PHE A 155 -4.01 -4.48 0.14
C PHE A 155 -2.73 -4.65 -0.69
N ALA A 156 -2.77 -4.35 -1.99
CA ALA A 156 -1.59 -4.37 -2.84
C ALA A 156 -0.51 -3.37 -2.36
N TYR A 157 -0.93 -2.18 -1.93
CA TYR A 157 -0.05 -1.17 -1.34
C TYR A 157 0.62 -1.69 -0.07
N VAL A 158 -0.15 -2.19 0.89
CA VAL A 158 0.37 -2.72 2.16
C VAL A 158 1.37 -3.86 1.93
N LEU A 159 1.06 -4.78 1.00
CA LEU A 159 1.98 -5.85 0.63
C LEU A 159 3.28 -5.31 0.00
N ALA A 160 3.18 -4.35 -0.92
CA ALA A 160 4.33 -3.73 -1.54
C ALA A 160 5.26 -3.09 -0.50
N VAL A 161 4.70 -2.35 0.46
CA VAL A 161 5.43 -1.73 1.56
C VAL A 161 6.07 -2.78 2.46
N ALA A 162 5.34 -3.84 2.82
CA ALA A 162 5.85 -4.91 3.68
C ALA A 162 7.01 -5.69 3.01
N PHE A 163 6.89 -6.02 1.72
CA PHE A 163 7.97 -6.68 0.97
C PHE A 163 9.17 -5.76 0.74
N ALA A 164 8.95 -4.46 0.52
CA ALA A 164 10.04 -3.49 0.47
C ALA A 164 10.78 -3.42 1.82
N ALA A 165 10.04 -3.38 2.93
CA ALA A 165 10.62 -3.40 4.28
C ALA A 165 11.45 -4.66 4.55
N MET A 166 10.92 -5.84 4.21
CA MET A 166 11.66 -7.10 4.28
C MET A 166 12.94 -7.09 3.44
N THR A 167 12.88 -6.52 2.24
CA THR A 167 14.03 -6.44 1.33
C THR A 167 15.14 -5.59 1.93
N VAL A 168 14.81 -4.41 2.48
CA VAL A 168 15.80 -3.52 3.12
C VAL A 168 16.40 -4.17 4.35
N VAL A 169 15.58 -4.76 5.22
CA VAL A 169 16.02 -5.49 6.42
C VAL A 169 17.02 -6.59 6.05
N ARG A 170 16.72 -7.38 5.00
CA ARG A 170 17.62 -8.44 4.53
C ARG A 170 18.88 -7.92 3.84
N ALA A 171 18.78 -6.80 3.13
CA ALA A 171 19.96 -6.14 2.56
C ALA A 171 20.92 -5.66 3.65
N ILE A 172 20.39 -5.05 4.72
CA ILE A 172 21.18 -4.62 5.89
C ILE A 172 21.91 -5.82 6.53
N GLN A 173 21.23 -6.96 6.73
CA GLN A 173 21.89 -8.17 7.24
C GLN A 173 23.04 -8.63 6.35
N HIS A 174 22.81 -8.70 5.04
CA HIS A 174 23.83 -9.18 4.11
C HIS A 174 25.07 -8.27 4.06
N VAL A 175 24.91 -6.98 4.36
CA VAL A 175 26.02 -6.03 4.45
C VAL A 175 26.71 -6.08 5.82
N LEU A 176 25.97 -6.21 6.92
CA LEU A 176 26.52 -6.19 8.29
C LEU A 176 27.09 -7.53 8.78
N ILE A 177 26.68 -8.67 8.19
CA ILE A 177 27.08 -10.03 8.61
C ILE A 177 28.14 -10.62 7.65
N LYS A 178 28.66 -9.82 6.71
CA LYS A 178 29.90 -10.14 5.99
C LYS A 178 31.11 -9.66 6.75
#